data_AF-C4ZLA5-F1
#
_entry.id   AF-C4ZLA5-F1
#
_cell.length_a   1.000
_cell.length_b   1.000
_cell.length_c   1.000
_cell.angle_alpha   90.00
_cell.angle_beta   90.00
_cell.angle_gamma   90.00
#
_symmetry.space_group_name_H-M   'P 1'
#
loop_
_entity.id
_entity.type
_entity.pdbx_description
1 polymer ?
#
loop_
_entity_poly.entity_id
_entity_poly.type
_entity_poly.pdbx_seq_one_letter_code
_entity_poly.pdbx_strand_id
1 'polypeptide(L)'
;MARTHPEGWRLLPAEGARGRELATLARLAAALPEDTTIYHSLHWTRAEGRTAVFGEVDFAVVGPGGRVLLVEQQAGFLDETPTGLLRPGRRRAAQLSVELARNADALRARLRPLLDGTEPVLDVLLHCPDHCVRQPGTAGLDPERIVDAGRRDQLPAIVAALTRPQEGDPALDAAHRQALHRFFADLLELVPDVQSHIGQVEDLTTRLSGGLTEWARRIVVEPHRLRVTATAGSGKTQLALAAYTDALAAGRRPLYVCYNRPLADHFARIAPAGGEIATYHQLCDRRVRDAGRKPAFGAPGAFRRMEADFATLVREQPDPAWQFDELIIDEGQDFTEPWRDALLALLKPAGRAWWLEDPLQNLYDRPPVALPGWVGLSADTNYRTPADVLALLNARLPLPAPVRAGSPVTDSEPEIFAWRDEAGLMDATKRAITRALGLGFRRDAIVLLTFRGREHSRFTPLDHLGPHRLRAFTGRYDLLGEPEHSQGELLIDSVYRFKGQSAPCILFTEIDFETTGGRMDELTMRKLFVGATRATMKLILVASERAAAALAPVAEAG
;
A
#
# COMPACT_ATOMS: atom_id res chain seq x y z
N MET A 1 40.42 -3.40 9.38
CA MET A 1 39.13 -4.07 9.06
C MET A 1 38.61 -3.57 7.72
N ALA A 2 37.92 -4.40 6.95
CA ALA A 2 37.27 -3.96 5.71
C ALA A 2 36.22 -2.86 5.99
N ARG A 3 36.03 -1.96 5.02
CA ARG A 3 35.04 -0.89 5.11
C ARG A 3 33.66 -1.44 4.81
N THR A 4 32.65 -1.05 5.56
CA THR A 4 31.26 -1.51 5.38
C THR A 4 30.35 -0.34 5.04
N HIS A 5 29.48 -0.51 4.07
CA HIS A 5 28.45 0.46 3.71
C HIS A 5 27.06 -0.20 3.70
N PRO A 6 26.04 0.45 4.30
CA PRO A 6 26.13 1.64 5.16
C PRO A 6 26.93 1.39 6.47
N GLU A 7 27.47 2.46 7.04
CA GLU A 7 28.12 2.41 8.35
C GLU A 7 27.08 2.29 9.48
N GLY A 8 27.51 1.99 10.72
CA GLY A 8 26.60 1.96 11.88
C GLY A 8 25.68 0.73 11.98
N TRP A 9 25.89 -0.28 11.13
CA TRP A 9 25.10 -1.53 11.10
C TRP A 9 25.03 -2.27 12.46
N ARG A 10 25.98 -2.02 13.37
CA ARG A 10 26.01 -2.59 14.73
C ARG A 10 24.87 -2.12 15.64
N LEU A 11 24.16 -1.06 15.26
CA LEU A 11 23.01 -0.52 15.98
C LEU A 11 21.67 -1.11 15.49
N LEU A 12 21.70 -1.95 14.44
CA LEU A 12 20.50 -2.55 13.85
C LEU A 12 20.00 -3.75 14.69
N PRO A 13 18.67 -3.95 14.84
CA PRO A 13 18.13 -5.11 15.54
C PRO A 13 18.55 -6.43 14.87
N ALA A 14 19.07 -7.38 15.65
CA ALA A 14 19.57 -8.66 15.18
C ALA A 14 18.62 -9.81 15.56
N GLU A 15 17.62 -10.08 14.72
CA GLU A 15 16.69 -11.22 14.87
C GLU A 15 16.53 -12.00 13.56
N GLY A 16 16.32 -13.32 13.67
CA GLY A 16 16.03 -14.20 12.53
C GLY A 16 17.10 -14.22 11.43
N ALA A 17 16.67 -14.24 10.16
CA ALA A 17 17.55 -14.23 8.98
C ALA A 17 18.43 -12.98 8.92
N ARG A 18 17.92 -11.82 9.36
CA ARG A 18 18.69 -10.58 9.43
C ARG A 18 19.80 -10.65 10.49
N GLY A 19 19.54 -11.31 11.61
CA GLY A 19 20.59 -11.62 12.59
C GLY A 19 21.71 -12.49 12.01
N ARG A 20 21.39 -13.45 11.13
CA ARG A 20 22.39 -14.27 10.41
C ARG A 20 23.20 -13.43 9.43
N GLU A 21 22.56 -12.58 8.64
CA GLU A 21 23.20 -11.64 7.72
C GLU A 21 24.17 -10.69 8.44
N LEU A 22 23.75 -10.08 9.56
CA LEU A 22 24.61 -9.22 10.36
C LEU A 22 25.80 -9.98 11.00
N ALA A 23 25.61 -11.24 11.39
CA ALA A 23 26.70 -12.08 11.88
C ALA A 23 27.74 -12.38 10.78
N THR A 24 27.28 -12.65 9.57
CA THR A 24 28.14 -12.83 8.40
C THR A 24 28.87 -11.54 8.04
N LEU A 25 28.18 -10.41 8.02
CA LEU A 25 28.78 -9.08 7.82
C LEU A 25 29.87 -8.79 8.84
N ALA A 26 29.59 -9.04 10.13
CA ALA A 26 30.55 -8.85 11.20
C ALA A 26 31.83 -9.67 10.98
N ARG A 27 31.66 -10.92 10.54
CA ARG A 27 32.75 -11.84 10.29
C ARG A 27 33.57 -11.47 9.06
N LEU A 28 32.93 -11.07 7.97
CA LEU A 28 33.61 -10.57 6.77
C LEU A 28 34.35 -9.26 7.06
N ALA A 29 33.71 -8.30 7.72
CA ALA A 29 34.32 -7.01 8.07
C ALA A 29 35.57 -7.17 8.96
N ALA A 30 35.55 -8.15 9.88
CA ALA A 30 36.69 -8.44 10.76
C ALA A 30 37.85 -9.13 10.06
N ALA A 31 37.56 -10.02 9.10
CA ALA A 31 38.57 -10.89 8.50
C ALA A 31 39.13 -10.37 7.16
N LEU A 32 38.41 -9.50 6.45
CA LEU A 32 38.85 -8.97 5.16
C LEU A 32 39.79 -7.76 5.31
N PRO A 33 40.72 -7.54 4.35
CA PRO A 33 41.66 -6.42 4.35
C PRO A 33 41.00 -5.02 4.32
N GLU A 34 41.72 -3.98 4.75
CA GLU A 34 41.20 -2.60 4.85
C GLU A 34 40.90 -1.92 3.52
N ASP A 35 41.53 -2.39 2.45
CA ASP A 35 41.32 -1.93 1.08
C ASP A 35 40.12 -2.62 0.39
N THR A 36 39.44 -3.52 1.10
CA THR A 36 38.21 -4.17 0.67
C THR A 36 36.99 -3.40 1.20
N THR A 37 35.99 -3.21 0.34
CA THR A 37 34.74 -2.55 0.68
C THR A 37 33.58 -3.53 0.57
N ILE A 38 32.78 -3.65 1.61
CA ILE A 38 31.58 -4.50 1.67
C ILE A 38 30.36 -3.59 1.64
N TYR A 39 29.55 -3.71 0.60
CA TYR A 39 28.22 -3.13 0.51
C TYR A 39 27.22 -4.22 0.89
N HIS A 40 26.28 -3.94 1.80
CA HIS A 40 25.33 -4.95 2.27
C HIS A 40 23.88 -4.49 2.09
N SER A 41 22.97 -5.44 1.92
CA SER A 41 21.54 -5.20 1.71
C SER A 41 21.24 -4.40 0.42
N LEU A 42 21.81 -4.82 -0.72
CA LEU A 42 21.70 -4.13 -2.00
C LEU A 42 20.41 -4.49 -2.74
N HIS A 43 19.71 -3.47 -3.27
CA HIS A 43 18.49 -3.64 -4.05
C HIS A 43 18.57 -2.85 -5.35
N TRP A 44 18.01 -3.36 -6.45
CA TRP A 44 17.94 -2.61 -7.70
C TRP A 44 16.74 -2.92 -8.58
N THR A 45 16.42 -1.95 -9.44
CA THR A 45 15.33 -2.04 -10.42
C THR A 45 15.85 -1.81 -11.84
N ARG A 46 15.38 -2.60 -12.81
CA ARG A 46 15.54 -2.36 -14.25
C ARG A 46 14.19 -2.11 -14.89
N ALA A 47 14.04 -1.01 -15.62
CA ALA A 47 12.94 -0.87 -16.58
C ALA A 47 13.32 -1.64 -17.86
N GLU A 48 12.60 -2.70 -18.17
CA GLU A 48 12.74 -3.44 -19.42
C GLU A 48 11.40 -3.36 -20.16
N GLY A 49 11.28 -2.40 -21.09
CA GLY A 49 10.03 -2.12 -21.79
C GLY A 49 8.90 -1.65 -20.86
N ARG A 50 7.81 -2.41 -20.79
CA ARG A 50 6.61 -2.13 -19.96
C ARG A 50 6.68 -2.71 -18.55
N THR A 51 7.78 -3.36 -18.17
CA THR A 51 7.94 -4.09 -16.91
C THR A 51 9.16 -3.61 -16.14
N ALA A 52 9.04 -3.48 -14.82
CA ALA A 52 10.18 -3.28 -13.93
C ALA A 52 10.62 -4.63 -13.36
N VAL A 53 11.90 -4.95 -13.48
CA VAL A 53 12.52 -6.14 -12.87
C VAL A 53 13.27 -5.72 -11.62
N PHE A 54 12.92 -6.30 -10.48
CA PHE A 54 13.57 -6.10 -9.19
C PHE A 54 14.62 -7.21 -8.96
N GLY A 55 15.77 -6.85 -8.39
CA GLY A 55 16.82 -7.77 -7.94
C GLY A 55 17.38 -7.35 -6.58
N GLU A 56 17.70 -8.33 -5.74
CA GLU A 56 18.29 -8.17 -4.40
C GLU A 56 19.57 -9.00 -4.33
N VAL A 57 20.59 -8.49 -3.60
CA VAL A 57 21.81 -9.23 -3.23
C VAL A 57 22.22 -8.83 -1.81
N ASP A 58 22.51 -9.82 -0.97
CA ASP A 58 22.87 -9.58 0.44
C ASP A 58 24.19 -8.82 0.60
N PHE A 59 25.23 -9.17 -0.17
CA PHE A 59 26.51 -8.45 -0.13
C PHE A 59 27.12 -8.26 -1.52
N ALA A 60 27.69 -7.08 -1.79
CA ALA A 60 28.72 -6.91 -2.82
C ALA A 60 30.04 -6.59 -2.14
N VAL A 61 31.05 -7.44 -2.36
CA VAL A 61 32.41 -7.25 -1.86
C VAL A 61 33.28 -6.77 -3.00
N VAL A 62 33.83 -5.56 -2.87
CA VAL A 62 34.70 -4.95 -3.87
C VAL A 62 36.14 -5.00 -3.35
N GLY A 63 36.98 -5.77 -4.05
CA GLY A 63 38.40 -5.89 -3.76
C GLY A 63 39.24 -4.71 -4.25
N PRO A 64 40.52 -4.62 -3.86
CA PRO A 64 41.40 -3.48 -4.18
C PRO A 64 41.63 -3.26 -5.69
N GLY A 65 41.58 -4.34 -6.47
CA GLY A 65 41.68 -4.31 -7.93
C GLY A 65 40.36 -4.08 -8.67
N GLY A 66 39.26 -3.81 -7.96
CA GLY A 66 37.95 -3.55 -8.57
C GLY A 66 37.13 -4.79 -8.91
N ARG A 67 37.62 -5.98 -8.59
CA ARG A 67 36.82 -7.21 -8.64
C ARG A 67 35.64 -7.12 -7.70
N VAL A 68 34.45 -7.43 -8.23
CA VAL A 68 33.19 -7.44 -7.49
C VAL A 68 32.76 -8.87 -7.26
N LEU A 69 32.57 -9.26 -6.00
CA LEU A 69 31.95 -10.53 -5.64
C LEU A 69 30.56 -10.26 -5.05
N LEU A 70 29.52 -10.72 -5.74
CA LEU A 70 28.17 -10.74 -5.19
C LEU A 70 28.02 -11.99 -4.33
N VAL A 71 27.69 -11.82 -3.05
CA VAL A 71 27.43 -12.92 -2.13
C VAL A 71 25.95 -12.91 -1.80
N GLU A 72 25.25 -13.97 -2.23
CA GLU A 72 23.87 -14.23 -1.84
C GLU A 72 23.87 -15.18 -0.65
N GLN A 73 23.25 -14.77 0.44
CA GLN A 73 23.12 -15.55 1.66
C GLN A 73 21.71 -16.11 1.83
N GLN A 74 21.58 -17.43 1.73
CA GLN A 74 20.35 -18.11 2.12
C GLN A 74 20.42 -18.59 3.57
N ALA A 75 19.67 -17.94 4.47
CA ALA A 75 19.42 -18.45 5.81
C ALA A 75 18.31 -19.51 5.80
N GLY A 76 18.45 -20.55 6.64
CA GLY A 76 17.54 -21.70 6.68
C GLY A 76 17.83 -22.79 5.65
N PHE A 77 16.90 -23.74 5.51
CA PHE A 77 17.03 -24.91 4.64
C PHE A 77 16.72 -24.59 3.17
N LEU A 78 17.29 -25.36 2.26
CA LEU A 78 17.01 -25.32 0.82
C LEU A 78 16.37 -26.63 0.36
N ASP A 79 15.48 -26.55 -0.63
CA ASP A 79 14.95 -27.72 -1.32
C ASP A 79 15.92 -28.11 -2.45
N GLU A 80 16.50 -29.30 -2.37
CA GLU A 80 17.42 -29.82 -3.39
C GLU A 80 16.65 -30.66 -4.41
N THR A 81 16.70 -30.26 -5.68
CA THR A 81 16.06 -31.00 -6.79
C THR A 81 17.12 -31.45 -7.81
N PRO A 82 16.80 -32.41 -8.70
CA PRO A 82 17.71 -32.81 -9.77
C PRO A 82 18.09 -31.68 -10.73
N THR A 83 17.35 -30.56 -10.72
CA THR A 83 17.54 -29.43 -11.62
C THR A 83 18.15 -28.20 -10.94
N GLY A 84 18.33 -28.22 -9.61
CA GLY A 84 18.93 -27.10 -8.87
C GLY A 84 18.46 -26.96 -7.43
N LEU A 85 19.00 -25.95 -6.75
CA LEU A 85 18.61 -25.51 -5.41
C LEU A 85 17.41 -24.55 -5.48
N LEU A 86 16.41 -24.76 -4.64
CA LEU A 86 15.19 -23.96 -4.55
C LEU A 86 14.98 -23.39 -3.14
N ARG A 87 14.43 -22.17 -3.06
CA ARG A 87 14.01 -21.56 -1.79
C ARG A 87 12.67 -22.18 -1.34
N PRO A 88 12.55 -22.67 -0.08
CA PRO A 88 11.29 -23.26 0.39
C PRO A 88 10.14 -22.25 0.37
N GLY A 89 8.96 -22.70 -0.07
CA GLY A 89 7.72 -21.91 0.00
C GLY A 89 7.51 -20.85 -1.09
N ARG A 90 8.41 -20.69 -2.07
CA ARG A 90 8.14 -19.83 -3.25
C ARG A 90 7.24 -20.56 -4.26
N ARG A 91 6.18 -19.88 -4.70
CA ARG A 91 5.09 -20.37 -5.60
C ARG A 91 5.58 -20.72 -7.02
N ARG A 92 6.73 -20.17 -7.43
CA ARG A 92 7.41 -20.48 -8.69
C ARG A 92 8.79 -21.01 -8.33
N ALA A 93 9.11 -22.24 -8.73
CA ALA A 93 10.41 -22.86 -8.50
C ALA A 93 11.47 -22.15 -9.36
N ALA A 94 11.92 -20.97 -8.94
CA ALA A 94 13.07 -20.32 -9.52
C ALA A 94 14.31 -21.02 -8.99
N GLN A 95 15.09 -21.61 -9.90
CA GLN A 95 16.40 -22.15 -9.56
C GLN A 95 17.30 -21.00 -9.10
N LEU A 96 17.90 -21.15 -7.92
CA LEU A 96 18.79 -20.14 -7.35
C LEU A 96 19.93 -19.77 -8.31
N SER A 97 20.48 -20.75 -9.04
CA SER A 97 21.50 -20.53 -10.05
C SER A 97 21.07 -19.57 -11.17
N VAL A 98 19.83 -19.71 -11.66
CA VAL A 98 19.26 -18.86 -12.71
C VAL A 98 19.00 -17.45 -12.20
N GLU A 99 18.49 -17.32 -10.97
CA GLU A 99 18.28 -16.03 -10.32
C GLU A 99 19.59 -15.26 -10.12
N LEU A 100 20.62 -15.96 -9.63
CA LEU A 100 21.95 -15.42 -9.43
C LEU A 100 22.62 -15.00 -10.74
N ALA A 101 22.52 -15.83 -11.79
CA ALA A 101 23.03 -15.48 -13.12
C ALA A 101 22.35 -14.24 -13.69
N ARG A 102 21.01 -14.16 -13.59
CA ARG A 102 20.23 -13.01 -14.03
C ARG A 102 20.61 -11.74 -13.28
N ASN A 103 20.82 -11.84 -11.97
CA ASN A 103 21.23 -10.71 -11.12
C ASN A 103 22.64 -10.22 -11.50
N ALA A 104 23.58 -11.14 -11.70
CA ALA A 104 24.92 -10.83 -12.16
C ALA A 104 24.93 -10.13 -13.52
N ASP A 105 24.21 -10.66 -14.51
CA ASP A 105 24.14 -10.08 -15.85
C ASP A 105 23.49 -8.69 -15.85
N ALA A 106 22.46 -8.49 -15.03
CA ALA A 106 21.83 -7.18 -14.85
C ALA A 106 22.81 -6.15 -14.27
N LEU A 107 23.63 -6.53 -13.28
CA LEU A 107 24.62 -5.65 -12.68
C LEU A 107 25.80 -5.39 -13.63
N ARG A 108 26.30 -6.40 -14.36
CA ARG A 108 27.33 -6.23 -15.39
C ARG A 108 26.91 -5.21 -16.44
N ALA A 109 25.67 -5.33 -16.95
CA ALA A 109 25.14 -4.42 -17.96
C ALA A 109 25.06 -2.95 -17.48
N ARG A 110 24.85 -2.73 -16.18
CA ARG A 110 24.81 -1.38 -15.58
C ARG A 110 26.19 -0.83 -15.24
N LEU A 111 27.12 -1.69 -14.88
CA LEU A 111 28.50 -1.31 -14.58
C LEU A 111 29.28 -0.95 -15.85
N ARG A 112 29.05 -1.67 -16.96
CA ARG A 112 29.82 -1.47 -18.21
C ARG A 112 29.85 -0.02 -18.71
N PRO A 113 28.73 0.75 -18.78
CA PRO A 113 28.77 2.17 -19.16
C PRO A 113 29.55 3.06 -18.18
N LEU A 114 29.62 2.67 -16.89
CA LEU A 114 30.33 3.43 -15.84
C LEU A 114 31.84 3.17 -15.85
N LEU A 115 32.27 2.13 -16.55
CA LEU A 115 33.67 1.72 -16.72
C LEU A 115 34.16 1.97 -18.16
N ASP A 116 33.59 2.97 -18.84
CA ASP A 116 33.93 3.38 -20.21
C ASP A 116 33.86 2.23 -21.24
N GLY A 117 32.96 1.27 -21.02
CA GLY A 117 32.81 0.10 -21.88
C GLY A 117 33.70 -1.09 -21.51
N THR A 118 34.59 -0.95 -20.51
CA THR A 118 35.38 -2.05 -19.96
C THR A 118 34.46 -3.07 -19.30
N GLU A 119 34.71 -4.36 -19.57
CA GLU A 119 33.90 -5.43 -18.99
C GLU A 119 34.18 -5.54 -17.47
N PRO A 120 33.16 -5.40 -16.60
CA PRO A 120 33.35 -5.50 -15.17
C PRO A 120 33.68 -6.94 -14.74
N VAL A 121 34.72 -7.11 -13.92
CA VAL A 121 35.07 -8.40 -13.33
C VAL A 121 34.14 -8.66 -12.14
N LEU A 122 33.03 -9.35 -12.42
CA LEU A 122 31.96 -9.65 -11.47
C LEU A 122 31.73 -11.16 -11.36
N ASP A 123 31.82 -11.68 -10.15
CA ASP A 123 31.55 -13.08 -9.79
C ASP A 123 30.41 -13.20 -8.77
N VAL A 124 29.85 -14.40 -8.63
CA VAL A 124 28.78 -14.70 -7.67
C VAL A 124 29.18 -15.84 -6.73
N LEU A 125 28.82 -15.72 -5.47
CA LEU A 125 28.99 -16.72 -4.42
C LEU A 125 27.65 -16.98 -3.72
N LEU A 126 27.27 -18.25 -3.58
CA LEU A 126 26.14 -18.65 -2.74
C LEU A 126 26.65 -19.04 -1.35
N HIS A 127 26.14 -18.40 -0.30
CA HIS A 127 26.43 -18.73 1.08
C HIS A 127 25.19 -19.28 1.80
N CYS A 128 25.27 -20.51 2.30
CA CYS A 128 24.17 -21.17 3.01
C CYS A 128 24.62 -21.54 4.44
N PRO A 129 24.57 -20.63 5.43
CA PRO A 129 25.11 -20.89 6.77
C PRO A 129 24.39 -22.00 7.55
N ASP A 130 23.13 -22.29 7.19
CA ASP A 130 22.25 -23.23 7.91
C ASP A 130 21.95 -24.52 7.11
N HIS A 131 22.41 -24.64 5.86
CA HIS A 131 22.12 -25.78 4.98
C HIS A 131 23.42 -26.40 4.44
N CYS A 132 23.53 -27.73 4.47
CA CYS A 132 24.62 -28.46 3.83
C CYS A 132 24.13 -28.97 2.47
N VAL A 133 24.79 -28.57 1.39
CA VAL A 133 24.39 -28.94 0.02
C VAL A 133 24.84 -30.37 -0.25
N ARG A 134 23.88 -31.28 -0.47
CA ARG A 134 24.16 -32.71 -0.64
C ARG A 134 24.74 -33.02 -2.02
N GLN A 135 24.29 -32.31 -3.04
CA GLN A 135 24.75 -32.49 -4.43
C GLN A 135 25.19 -31.17 -5.08
N PRO A 136 26.41 -30.68 -4.78
CA PRO A 136 26.89 -29.41 -5.33
C PRO A 136 26.89 -29.37 -6.87
N GLY A 137 27.17 -30.51 -7.52
CA GLY A 137 27.21 -30.59 -8.99
C GLY A 137 25.85 -30.45 -9.69
N THR A 138 24.74 -30.63 -8.99
CA THR A 138 23.38 -30.44 -9.55
C THR A 138 22.76 -29.10 -9.15
N ALA A 139 23.46 -28.29 -8.34
CA ALA A 139 23.01 -26.98 -7.89
C ALA A 139 22.98 -25.90 -8.99
N GLY A 140 23.53 -26.19 -10.18
CA GLY A 140 23.62 -25.23 -11.29
C GLY A 140 24.64 -24.11 -11.06
N LEU A 141 25.51 -24.25 -10.05
CA LEU A 141 26.62 -23.36 -9.73
C LEU A 141 27.91 -24.18 -9.65
N ASP A 142 29.05 -23.53 -9.87
CA ASP A 142 30.36 -24.13 -9.60
C ASP A 142 30.45 -24.49 -8.09
N PRO A 143 30.80 -25.73 -7.70
CA PRO A 143 31.00 -26.12 -6.30
C PRO A 143 31.99 -25.23 -5.54
N GLU A 144 32.97 -24.62 -6.22
CA GLU A 144 33.88 -23.65 -5.61
C GLU A 144 33.18 -22.34 -5.23
N ARG A 145 32.04 -22.04 -5.86
CA ARG A 145 31.19 -20.86 -5.62
C ARG A 145 30.05 -21.11 -4.62
N ILE A 146 30.05 -22.26 -3.94
CA ILE A 146 29.08 -22.59 -2.89
C ILE A 146 29.80 -22.72 -1.53
N VAL A 147 29.39 -21.90 -0.56
CA VAL A 147 29.85 -21.98 0.84
C VAL A 147 28.68 -22.35 1.73
N ASP A 148 28.52 -23.65 1.96
CA ASP A 148 27.44 -24.22 2.73
C ASP A 148 27.78 -24.31 4.25
N ALA A 149 26.89 -24.90 5.04
CA ALA A 149 27.05 -25.01 6.48
C ALA A 149 28.35 -25.73 6.89
N GLY A 150 28.81 -26.70 6.09
CA GLY A 150 30.04 -27.46 6.35
C GLY A 150 31.32 -26.66 6.07
N ARG A 151 31.26 -25.70 5.14
CA ARG A 151 32.38 -24.82 4.77
C ARG A 151 32.25 -23.41 5.31
N ARG A 152 31.25 -23.11 6.14
CA ARG A 152 30.96 -21.75 6.63
C ARG A 152 32.20 -21.08 7.23
N ASP A 153 33.06 -21.82 7.95
CA ASP A 153 34.26 -21.29 8.60
C ASP A 153 35.34 -20.81 7.62
N GLN A 154 35.24 -21.22 6.35
CA GLN A 154 36.14 -20.83 5.26
C GLN A 154 35.67 -19.59 4.49
N LEU A 155 34.44 -19.10 4.75
CA LEU A 155 33.83 -17.99 3.98
C LEU A 155 34.77 -16.78 3.80
N PRO A 156 35.42 -16.20 4.83
CA PRO A 156 36.30 -15.06 4.63
C PRO A 156 37.51 -15.36 3.75
N ALA A 157 38.10 -16.55 3.88
CA ALA A 157 39.25 -16.95 3.08
C ALA A 157 38.87 -17.10 1.60
N ILE A 158 37.68 -17.66 1.32
CA ILE A 158 37.14 -17.80 -0.03
C ILE A 158 36.84 -16.41 -0.61
N VAL A 159 36.14 -15.54 0.12
CA VAL A 159 35.83 -14.18 -0.32
C VAL A 159 37.11 -13.39 -0.61
N ALA A 160 38.13 -13.49 0.25
CA ALA A 160 39.42 -12.84 0.04
C ALA A 160 40.17 -13.37 -1.19
N ALA A 161 40.06 -14.67 -1.49
CA ALA A 161 40.67 -15.27 -2.68
C ALA A 161 39.99 -14.80 -3.98
N LEU A 162 38.66 -14.73 -3.99
CA LEU A 162 37.88 -14.35 -5.17
C LEU A 162 37.92 -12.85 -5.49
N THR A 163 38.20 -12.01 -4.48
CA THR A 163 38.28 -10.55 -4.65
C THR A 163 39.71 -10.03 -4.85
N ARG A 164 40.72 -10.91 -4.80
CA ARG A 164 42.12 -10.56 -5.05
C ARG A 164 42.36 -10.30 -6.55
N PRO A 165 43.17 -9.29 -6.93
CA PRO A 165 43.58 -9.10 -8.32
C PRO A 165 44.22 -10.37 -8.91
N GLN A 166 43.86 -10.72 -10.15
CA GLN A 166 44.46 -11.80 -10.93
C GLN A 166 45.21 -11.26 -12.14
N GLU A 167 46.12 -12.08 -12.70
CA GLU A 167 46.83 -11.75 -13.94
C GLU A 167 45.82 -11.58 -15.10
N GLY A 168 45.87 -10.44 -15.78
CA GLY A 168 44.97 -10.10 -16.88
C GLY A 168 43.77 -9.23 -16.49
N ASP A 169 43.60 -8.90 -15.21
CA ASP A 169 42.57 -7.95 -14.79
C ASP A 169 42.82 -6.55 -15.38
N PRO A 170 41.77 -5.81 -15.79
CA PRO A 170 41.90 -4.43 -16.20
C PRO A 170 42.44 -3.57 -15.06
N ALA A 171 43.38 -2.68 -15.36
CA ALA A 171 43.91 -1.75 -14.38
C ALA A 171 42.80 -0.79 -13.94
N LEU A 172 42.37 -0.88 -12.68
CA LEU A 172 41.35 -0.01 -12.13
C LEU A 172 41.96 1.32 -11.69
N ASP A 173 41.66 2.38 -12.43
CA ASP A 173 42.09 3.73 -12.05
C ASP A 173 41.25 4.30 -10.88
N ALA A 174 41.66 5.47 -10.37
CA ALA A 174 40.96 6.11 -9.26
C ALA A 174 39.52 6.54 -9.63
N ALA A 175 39.27 6.87 -10.90
CA ALA A 175 37.96 7.30 -11.38
C ALA A 175 36.98 6.12 -11.47
N HIS A 176 37.41 4.98 -12.00
CA HIS A 176 36.65 3.73 -12.01
C HIS A 176 36.38 3.21 -10.60
N ARG A 177 37.36 3.33 -9.69
CA ARG A 177 37.12 3.00 -8.26
C ARG A 177 36.04 3.87 -7.64
N GLN A 178 36.07 5.17 -7.92
CA GLN A 178 35.04 6.09 -7.45
C GLN A 178 33.68 5.83 -8.12
N ALA A 179 33.66 5.43 -9.39
CA ALA A 179 32.44 5.06 -10.11
C ALA A 179 31.81 3.77 -9.56
N LEU A 180 32.61 2.75 -9.23
CA LEU A 180 32.14 1.54 -8.53
C LEU A 180 31.58 1.88 -7.15
N HIS A 181 32.31 2.70 -6.38
CA HIS A 181 31.84 3.14 -5.07
C HIS A 181 30.52 3.89 -5.17
N ARG A 182 30.44 4.88 -6.07
CA ARG A 182 29.21 5.64 -6.32
C ARG A 182 28.09 4.73 -6.80
N PHE A 183 28.34 3.78 -7.69
CA PHE A 183 27.32 2.84 -8.15
C PHE A 183 26.74 2.02 -7.02
N PHE A 184 27.59 1.36 -6.20
CA PHE A 184 27.09 0.55 -5.10
C PHE A 184 26.54 1.41 -3.96
N ALA A 185 27.10 2.59 -3.70
CA ALA A 185 26.53 3.55 -2.76
C ALA A 185 25.18 4.08 -3.24
N ASP A 186 25.01 4.38 -4.52
CA ASP A 186 23.73 4.76 -5.15
C ASP A 186 22.75 3.58 -5.09
N LEU A 187 23.21 2.33 -5.21
CA LEU A 187 22.39 1.12 -4.98
C LEU A 187 21.98 0.95 -3.51
N LEU A 188 22.76 1.47 -2.56
CA LEU A 188 22.41 1.54 -1.13
C LEU A 188 21.51 2.74 -0.81
N GLU A 189 21.67 3.85 -1.53
CA GLU A 189 20.75 5.01 -1.55
C GLU A 189 19.48 4.70 -2.35
N LEU A 190 19.45 3.56 -3.06
CA LEU A 190 18.29 2.87 -3.60
C LEU A 190 17.82 1.75 -2.65
N VAL A 191 17.71 2.03 -1.34
CA VAL A 191 16.38 1.78 -0.76
C VAL A 191 15.47 2.58 -1.68
N PRO A 192 14.50 1.99 -2.43
CA PRO A 192 13.56 2.83 -3.15
C PRO A 192 13.12 3.83 -2.11
N ASP A 193 13.45 5.12 -2.28
CA ASP A 193 13.04 6.09 -1.28
C ASP A 193 11.54 5.90 -1.30
N VAL A 194 11.03 5.19 -0.29
CA VAL A 194 9.65 4.72 -0.33
C VAL A 194 8.81 5.98 -0.48
N GLN A 195 9.32 7.12 -0.02
CA GLN A 195 8.76 8.44 -0.22
C GLN A 195 8.78 8.91 -1.69
N SER A 196 9.90 8.84 -2.40
CA SER A 196 9.96 9.09 -3.85
C SER A 196 9.03 8.17 -4.64
N HIS A 197 8.99 6.87 -4.31
CA HIS A 197 8.08 5.92 -4.95
C HIS A 197 6.61 6.19 -4.58
N ILE A 198 6.31 6.60 -3.34
CA ILE A 198 4.97 7.05 -2.92
C ILE A 198 4.53 8.20 -3.84
N GLY A 199 5.34 9.24 -3.97
CA GLY A 199 5.00 10.39 -4.81
C GLY A 199 4.79 10.01 -6.28
N GLN A 200 5.68 9.19 -6.85
CA GLN A 200 5.55 8.73 -8.24
C GLN A 200 4.31 7.86 -8.47
N VAL A 201 3.98 6.97 -7.53
CA VAL A 201 2.77 6.13 -7.60
C VAL A 201 1.53 7.01 -7.48
N GLU A 202 1.50 7.99 -6.57
CA GLU A 202 0.40 8.94 -6.44
C GLU A 202 0.16 9.74 -7.72
N ASP A 203 1.23 10.26 -8.34
CA ASP A 203 1.16 10.99 -9.61
C ASP A 203 0.67 10.10 -10.76
N LEU A 204 1.19 8.88 -10.88
CA LEU A 204 0.79 7.92 -11.90
C LEU A 204 -0.67 7.48 -11.73
N THR A 205 -1.08 7.14 -10.51
CA THR A 205 -2.49 6.79 -10.20
C THR A 205 -3.42 7.95 -10.52
N THR A 206 -3.04 9.18 -10.21
CA THR A 206 -3.84 10.38 -10.54
C THR A 206 -3.99 10.54 -12.04
N ARG A 207 -2.91 10.37 -12.82
CA ARG A 207 -2.96 10.42 -14.28
C ARG A 207 -3.79 9.29 -14.90
N LEU A 208 -3.63 8.05 -14.42
CA LEU A 208 -4.31 6.87 -14.95
C LEU A 208 -5.81 6.86 -14.62
N SER A 209 -6.18 7.31 -13.42
CA SER A 209 -7.58 7.43 -12.99
C SER A 209 -8.34 8.60 -13.64
N GLY A 210 -7.63 9.50 -14.34
CA GLY A 210 -8.21 10.63 -15.07
C GLY A 210 -9.20 10.22 -16.17
N GLY A 211 -9.11 8.98 -16.68
CA GLY A 211 -9.99 8.49 -17.74
C GLY A 211 -11.48 8.55 -17.39
N LEU A 212 -11.85 8.21 -16.14
CA LEU A 212 -13.25 8.30 -15.69
C LEU A 212 -13.75 9.74 -15.72
N THR A 213 -12.91 10.67 -15.27
CA THR A 213 -13.22 12.10 -15.25
C THR A 213 -13.44 12.65 -16.67
N GLU A 214 -12.54 12.27 -17.59
CA GLU A 214 -12.61 12.70 -18.98
C GLU A 214 -13.91 12.27 -19.66
N TRP A 215 -14.28 10.98 -19.56
CA TRP A 215 -15.49 10.47 -20.22
C TRP A 215 -16.77 10.99 -19.56
N ALA A 216 -16.86 11.00 -18.22
CA ALA A 216 -18.06 11.43 -17.53
C ALA A 216 -18.43 12.90 -17.82
N ARG A 217 -17.43 13.77 -17.94
CA ARG A 217 -17.62 15.20 -18.28
C ARG A 217 -18.08 15.43 -19.73
N ARG A 218 -17.83 14.49 -20.63
CA ARG A 218 -18.26 14.55 -22.05
C ARG A 218 -19.71 14.09 -22.25
N ILE A 219 -20.35 13.52 -21.23
CA ILE A 219 -21.75 13.08 -21.31
C ILE A 219 -22.67 14.31 -21.24
N VAL A 220 -23.38 14.58 -22.34
CA VAL A 220 -24.39 15.63 -22.44
C VAL A 220 -25.78 15.00 -22.40
N VAL A 221 -26.51 15.23 -21.31
CA VAL A 221 -27.86 14.70 -21.06
C VAL A 221 -28.68 15.76 -20.32
N GLU A 222 -29.98 15.86 -20.63
CA GLU A 222 -30.90 16.86 -20.10
C GLU A 222 -32.15 16.18 -19.51
N PRO A 223 -32.49 16.39 -18.22
CA PRO A 223 -31.67 17.06 -17.20
C PRO A 223 -30.38 16.28 -16.92
N HIS A 224 -29.30 16.98 -16.53
CA HIS A 224 -28.05 16.30 -16.23
C HIS A 224 -28.18 15.48 -14.94
N ARG A 225 -28.40 14.17 -15.08
CA ARG A 225 -28.57 13.21 -13.99
C ARG A 225 -27.68 12.01 -14.27
N LEU A 226 -26.45 12.05 -13.77
CA LEU A 226 -25.46 11.01 -14.01
C LEU A 226 -25.21 10.18 -12.75
N ARG A 227 -25.44 8.88 -12.84
CA ARG A 227 -25.06 7.87 -11.84
C ARG A 227 -23.75 7.22 -12.28
N VAL A 228 -22.71 7.34 -11.48
CA VAL A 228 -21.41 6.73 -11.70
C VAL A 228 -21.19 5.64 -10.67
N THR A 229 -21.28 4.39 -11.11
CA THR A 229 -20.97 3.21 -10.28
C THR A 229 -19.54 2.79 -10.58
N ALA A 230 -18.61 3.17 -9.70
CA ALA A 230 -17.19 2.94 -9.93
C ALA A 230 -16.52 2.30 -8.72
N THR A 231 -15.62 1.35 -8.93
CA THR A 231 -14.93 0.65 -7.83
C THR A 231 -13.95 1.57 -7.07
N ALA A 232 -13.39 1.07 -5.96
CA ALA A 232 -12.38 1.77 -5.19
C ALA A 232 -11.19 2.10 -6.08
N GLY A 233 -10.62 3.32 -5.96
CA GLY A 233 -9.46 3.70 -6.76
C GLY A 233 -9.72 3.99 -8.25
N SER A 234 -10.97 4.05 -8.71
CA SER A 234 -11.30 4.37 -10.12
C SER A 234 -11.30 5.86 -10.47
N GLY A 235 -11.14 6.76 -9.51
CA GLY A 235 -11.15 8.20 -9.77
C GLY A 235 -12.43 8.97 -9.38
N LYS A 236 -13.33 8.38 -8.55
CA LYS A 236 -14.61 9.02 -8.18
C LYS A 236 -14.45 10.40 -7.54
N THR A 237 -13.58 10.53 -6.54
CA THR A 237 -13.34 11.81 -5.86
C THR A 237 -12.68 12.85 -6.78
N GLN A 238 -11.82 12.41 -7.71
CA GLN A 238 -11.28 13.29 -8.76
C GLN A 238 -12.39 13.79 -9.70
N LEU A 239 -13.32 12.91 -10.10
CA LEU A 239 -14.50 13.30 -10.88
C LEU A 239 -15.37 14.30 -10.11
N ALA A 240 -15.61 14.07 -8.81
CA ALA A 240 -16.35 15.01 -7.96
C ALA A 240 -15.68 16.40 -7.92
N LEU A 241 -14.35 16.44 -7.75
CA LEU A 241 -13.59 17.69 -7.74
C LEU A 241 -13.65 18.42 -9.08
N ALA A 242 -13.54 17.68 -10.19
CA ALA A 242 -13.65 18.25 -11.52
C ALA A 242 -15.05 18.81 -11.80
N ALA A 243 -16.11 18.04 -11.47
CA ALA A 243 -17.50 18.51 -11.61
C ALA A 243 -17.78 19.75 -10.76
N TYR A 244 -17.25 19.80 -9.53
CA TYR A 244 -17.35 20.95 -8.63
C TYR A 244 -16.64 22.18 -9.20
N THR A 245 -15.42 22.00 -9.71
CA THR A 245 -14.62 23.07 -10.31
C THR A 245 -15.25 23.60 -11.60
N ASP A 246 -15.77 22.72 -12.46
CA ASP A 246 -16.47 23.10 -13.69
C ASP A 246 -17.74 23.90 -13.40
N ALA A 247 -18.47 23.56 -12.32
CA ALA A 247 -19.63 24.31 -11.88
C ALA A 247 -19.23 25.75 -11.51
N LEU A 248 -18.21 25.92 -10.69
CA LEU A 248 -17.70 27.24 -10.32
C LEU A 248 -17.21 28.05 -11.51
N ALA A 249 -16.44 27.42 -12.41
CA ALA A 249 -15.93 28.06 -13.62
C ALA A 249 -17.07 28.55 -14.54
N ALA A 250 -18.21 27.88 -14.52
CA ALA A 250 -19.40 28.26 -15.25
C ALA A 250 -20.35 29.19 -14.47
N GLY A 251 -19.93 29.72 -13.33
CA GLY A 251 -20.73 30.61 -12.48
C GLY A 251 -21.92 29.92 -11.80
N ARG A 252 -21.93 28.57 -11.76
CA ARG A 252 -22.94 27.77 -11.06
C ARG A 252 -22.54 27.61 -9.59
N ARG A 253 -23.53 27.47 -8.71
CA ARG A 253 -23.31 27.20 -7.28
C ARG A 253 -23.34 25.69 -6.99
N PRO A 254 -22.19 25.04 -6.72
CA PRO A 254 -22.16 23.62 -6.42
C PRO A 254 -22.38 23.30 -4.94
N LEU A 255 -22.97 22.15 -4.69
CA LEU A 255 -23.09 21.48 -3.40
C LEU A 255 -22.46 20.09 -3.50
N TYR A 256 -21.39 19.85 -2.75
CA TYR A 256 -20.81 18.52 -2.53
C TYR A 256 -21.31 17.94 -1.21
N VAL A 257 -21.85 16.73 -1.25
CA VAL A 257 -22.33 15.99 -0.08
C VAL A 257 -21.78 14.58 -0.07
N CYS A 258 -21.22 14.16 1.08
CA CYS A 258 -20.84 12.78 1.32
C CYS A 258 -21.35 12.30 2.69
N TYR A 259 -21.14 11.02 3.00
CA TYR A 259 -21.50 10.49 4.32
C TYR A 259 -20.39 10.71 5.35
N ASN A 260 -19.14 10.39 4.98
CA ASN A 260 -18.03 10.29 5.92
C ASN A 260 -17.33 11.65 6.13
N ARG A 261 -17.15 12.06 7.39
CA ARG A 261 -16.59 13.37 7.76
C ARG A 261 -15.12 13.58 7.31
N PRO A 262 -14.19 12.62 7.50
CA PRO A 262 -12.83 12.75 6.97
C PRO A 262 -12.77 12.93 5.45
N LEU A 263 -13.71 12.36 4.69
CA LEU A 263 -13.79 12.56 3.24
C LEU A 263 -14.22 14.00 2.90
N ALA A 264 -15.25 14.52 3.57
CA ALA A 264 -15.67 15.91 3.41
C ALA A 264 -14.54 16.89 3.74
N ASP A 265 -13.81 16.64 4.83
CA ASP A 265 -12.72 17.51 5.28
C ASP A 265 -11.54 17.47 4.30
N HIS A 266 -11.20 16.29 3.77
CA HIS A 266 -10.22 16.17 2.71
C HIS A 266 -10.64 16.90 1.43
N PHE A 267 -11.90 16.73 1.01
CA PHE A 267 -12.44 17.40 -0.18
C PHE A 267 -12.43 18.93 0.00
N ALA A 268 -12.79 19.44 1.17
CA ALA A 268 -12.78 20.87 1.49
C ALA A 268 -11.38 21.51 1.41
N ARG A 269 -10.31 20.75 1.68
CA ARG A 269 -8.92 21.25 1.56
C ARG A 269 -8.43 21.40 0.12
N ILE A 270 -8.95 20.58 -0.80
CA ILE A 270 -8.49 20.53 -2.19
C ILE A 270 -9.43 21.24 -3.17
N ALA A 271 -10.70 21.42 -2.79
CA ALA A 271 -11.70 22.08 -3.63
C ALA A 271 -11.50 23.62 -3.63
N PRO A 272 -11.70 24.28 -4.78
CA PRO A 272 -11.70 25.74 -4.85
C PRO A 272 -12.85 26.34 -4.04
N ALA A 273 -12.66 27.56 -3.51
CA ALA A 273 -13.72 28.26 -2.80
C ALA A 273 -14.87 28.68 -3.73
N GLY A 274 -16.11 28.74 -3.22
CA GLY A 274 -17.26 29.31 -3.93
C GLY A 274 -18.53 28.47 -3.94
N GLY A 275 -18.49 27.24 -3.44
CA GLY A 275 -19.67 26.40 -3.23
C GLY A 275 -19.77 25.87 -1.80
N GLU A 276 -20.66 24.90 -1.59
CA GLU A 276 -20.86 24.28 -0.29
C GLU A 276 -20.36 22.85 -0.25
N ILE A 277 -19.68 22.49 0.83
CA ILE A 277 -19.12 21.17 1.10
C ILE A 277 -19.58 20.77 2.50
N ALA A 278 -20.21 19.60 2.61
CA ALA A 278 -20.71 19.10 3.87
C ALA A 278 -20.85 17.58 3.86
N THR A 279 -20.86 16.97 5.04
CA THR A 279 -21.56 15.69 5.20
C THR A 279 -23.07 15.90 5.21
N TYR A 280 -23.86 14.87 4.90
CA TYR A 280 -25.33 14.97 4.96
C TYR A 280 -25.84 15.53 6.29
N HIS A 281 -25.36 15.01 7.42
CA HIS A 281 -25.79 15.47 8.75
C HIS A 281 -25.37 16.90 9.06
N GLN A 282 -24.21 17.35 8.55
CA GLN A 282 -23.81 18.75 8.71
C GLN A 282 -24.67 19.69 7.89
N LEU A 283 -25.07 19.26 6.69
CA LEU A 283 -26.01 20.00 5.86
C LEU A 283 -27.37 20.14 6.58
N CYS A 284 -27.87 19.05 7.19
CA CYS A 284 -29.08 19.08 8.01
C CYS A 284 -28.94 20.05 9.19
N ASP A 285 -27.86 19.97 9.98
CA ASP A 285 -27.62 20.86 11.12
C ASP A 285 -27.60 22.33 10.70
N ARG A 286 -26.88 22.67 9.62
CA ARG A 286 -26.79 24.03 9.08
C ARG A 286 -28.17 24.56 8.67
N ARG A 287 -28.94 23.79 7.89
CA ARG A 287 -30.27 24.23 7.40
C ARG A 287 -31.28 24.38 8.54
N VAL A 288 -31.26 23.46 9.51
CA VAL A 288 -32.16 23.53 10.67
C VAL A 288 -31.84 24.76 11.54
N ARG A 289 -30.55 25.06 11.75
CA ARG A 289 -30.10 26.28 12.47
C ARG A 289 -30.45 27.57 11.75
N ASP A 290 -30.27 27.60 10.44
CA ASP A 290 -30.62 28.72 9.58
C ASP A 290 -32.13 29.03 9.64
N ALA A 291 -32.97 28.00 9.75
CA ALA A 291 -34.41 28.14 10.02
C ALA A 291 -34.75 28.55 11.47
N GLY A 292 -33.76 28.96 12.28
CA GLY A 292 -33.93 29.40 13.67
C GLY A 292 -34.17 28.26 14.67
N ARG A 293 -34.02 26.99 14.27
CA ARG A 293 -34.23 25.82 15.13
C ARG A 293 -32.89 25.31 15.67
N LYS A 294 -32.82 24.93 16.95
CA LYS A 294 -31.60 24.34 17.53
C LYS A 294 -31.72 22.82 17.57
N PRO A 295 -30.85 22.07 16.87
CA PRO A 295 -30.85 20.62 16.98
C PRO A 295 -30.52 20.19 18.41
N ALA A 296 -31.39 19.35 18.99
CA ALA A 296 -31.25 18.85 20.35
C ALA A 296 -30.30 17.64 20.39
N PHE A 297 -28.99 17.91 20.32
CA PHE A 297 -27.97 16.87 20.47
C PHE A 297 -28.00 16.27 21.89
N GLY A 298 -27.83 14.95 22.00
CA GLY A 298 -27.80 14.23 23.29
C GLY A 298 -29.10 13.50 23.67
N ALA A 299 -30.23 13.80 23.02
CA ALA A 299 -31.46 13.03 23.21
C ALA A 299 -31.51 11.79 22.29
N PRO A 300 -32.12 10.66 22.71
CA PRO A 300 -32.32 9.50 21.85
C PRO A 300 -33.00 9.91 20.53
N GLY A 301 -32.44 9.50 19.39
CA GLY A 301 -32.99 9.82 18.07
C GLY A 301 -32.77 11.27 17.58
N ALA A 302 -31.88 12.04 18.19
CA ALA A 302 -31.58 13.42 17.79
C ALA A 302 -31.25 13.55 16.29
N PHE A 303 -30.41 12.66 15.76
CA PHE A 303 -30.06 12.64 14.34
C PHE A 303 -31.29 12.42 13.45
N ARG A 304 -32.12 11.40 13.73
CA ARG A 304 -33.34 11.15 12.95
C ARG A 304 -34.31 12.34 12.96
N ARG A 305 -34.46 13.02 14.10
CA ARG A 305 -35.31 14.23 14.18
C ARG A 305 -34.75 15.35 13.31
N MET A 306 -33.44 15.60 13.39
CA MET A 306 -32.77 16.61 12.57
C MET A 306 -32.90 16.31 11.07
N GLU A 307 -32.77 15.04 10.66
CA GLU A 307 -32.98 14.60 9.28
C GLU A 307 -34.42 14.83 8.81
N ALA A 308 -35.41 14.52 9.66
CA ALA A 308 -36.82 14.75 9.38
C ALA A 308 -37.14 16.25 9.27
N ASP A 309 -36.64 17.07 10.21
CA ASP A 309 -36.79 18.52 10.19
C ASP A 309 -36.18 19.12 8.93
N PHE A 310 -34.98 18.69 8.57
CA PHE A 310 -34.32 19.09 7.32
C PHE A 310 -35.19 18.75 6.11
N ALA A 311 -35.65 17.50 6.01
CA ALA A 311 -36.47 17.03 4.90
C ALA A 311 -37.79 17.81 4.78
N THR A 312 -38.41 18.17 5.91
CA THR A 312 -39.59 19.04 5.95
C THR A 312 -39.26 20.46 5.50
N LEU A 313 -38.18 21.06 6.00
CA LEU A 313 -37.77 22.42 5.63
C LEU A 313 -37.51 22.55 4.12
N VAL A 314 -36.79 21.61 3.51
CA VAL A 314 -36.46 21.69 2.07
C VAL A 314 -37.67 21.47 1.16
N ARG A 315 -38.68 20.71 1.61
CA ARG A 315 -39.90 20.46 0.83
C ARG A 315 -40.96 21.55 0.99
N GLU A 316 -41.21 21.97 2.22
CA GLU A 316 -42.35 22.84 2.55
C GLU A 316 -41.96 24.33 2.60
N GLN A 317 -40.68 24.62 2.84
CA GLN A 317 -40.15 25.98 2.98
C GLN A 317 -38.91 26.14 2.09
N PRO A 318 -39.07 26.02 0.75
CA PRO A 318 -37.98 26.17 -0.19
C PRO A 318 -37.41 27.58 -0.08
N ASP A 319 -36.14 27.66 0.29
CA ASP A 319 -35.41 28.90 0.42
C ASP A 319 -34.46 29.03 -0.79
N PRO A 320 -34.56 30.09 -1.61
CA PRO A 320 -33.63 30.34 -2.70
C PRO A 320 -32.15 30.33 -2.26
N ALA A 321 -31.85 30.73 -1.02
CA ALA A 321 -30.50 30.69 -0.46
C ALA A 321 -29.96 29.25 -0.27
N TRP A 322 -30.85 28.26 -0.24
CA TRP A 322 -30.55 26.83 -0.15
C TRP A 322 -30.76 26.10 -1.48
N GLN A 323 -30.89 26.83 -2.59
CA GLN A 323 -30.92 26.24 -3.92
C GLN A 323 -29.55 26.24 -4.60
N PHE A 324 -29.24 25.13 -5.27
CA PHE A 324 -27.95 24.89 -5.92
C PHE A 324 -28.14 24.57 -7.41
N ASP A 325 -27.13 24.90 -8.20
CA ASP A 325 -27.09 24.65 -9.65
C ASP A 325 -26.44 23.30 -9.98
N GLU A 326 -25.59 22.79 -9.09
CA GLU A 326 -24.90 21.52 -9.24
C GLU A 326 -24.91 20.77 -7.90
N LEU A 327 -25.37 19.52 -7.89
CA LEU A 327 -25.36 18.64 -6.72
C LEU A 327 -24.45 17.44 -6.99
N ILE A 328 -23.46 17.22 -6.13
CA ILE A 328 -22.51 16.12 -6.23
C ILE A 328 -22.64 15.29 -4.97
N ILE A 329 -23.13 14.06 -5.11
CA ILE A 329 -23.28 13.10 -4.02
C ILE A 329 -22.18 12.07 -4.18
N ASP A 330 -21.24 12.04 -3.23
CA ASP A 330 -20.14 11.06 -3.17
C ASP A 330 -20.39 10.03 -2.06
N GLU A 331 -19.88 8.82 -2.26
CA GLU A 331 -20.22 7.64 -1.44
C GLU A 331 -21.74 7.38 -1.39
N GLY A 332 -22.45 7.53 -2.51
CA GLY A 332 -23.90 7.42 -2.63
C GLY A 332 -24.51 6.12 -2.09
N GLN A 333 -23.75 5.02 -2.08
CA GLN A 333 -24.17 3.76 -1.45
C GLN A 333 -24.39 3.85 0.07
N ASP A 334 -23.85 4.89 0.73
CA ASP A 334 -24.08 5.18 2.14
C ASP A 334 -25.32 6.05 2.36
N PHE A 335 -26.09 6.40 1.33
CA PHE A 335 -27.31 7.21 1.45
C PHE A 335 -28.56 6.35 1.48
N THR A 336 -29.68 6.97 1.86
CA THR A 336 -31.02 6.38 1.80
C THR A 336 -31.89 7.16 0.83
N GLU A 337 -32.98 6.56 0.37
CA GLU A 337 -33.92 7.22 -0.55
C GLU A 337 -34.50 8.53 0.01
N PRO A 338 -34.93 8.62 1.29
CA PRO A 338 -35.38 9.89 1.86
C PRO A 338 -34.30 10.98 1.83
N TRP A 339 -33.04 10.60 2.01
CA TRP A 339 -31.92 11.55 1.95
C TRP A 339 -31.65 12.00 0.52
N ARG A 340 -31.70 11.09 -0.46
CA ARG A 340 -31.67 11.43 -1.89
C ARG A 340 -32.74 12.46 -2.22
N ASP A 341 -33.97 12.22 -1.80
CA ASP A 341 -35.11 13.10 -2.13
C ASP A 341 -34.95 14.48 -1.50
N ALA A 342 -34.50 14.55 -0.24
CA ALA A 342 -34.21 15.81 0.42
C ALA A 342 -33.07 16.60 -0.27
N LEU A 343 -32.02 15.91 -0.73
CA LEU A 343 -30.92 16.54 -1.46
C LEU A 343 -31.36 17.03 -2.85
N LEU A 344 -32.17 16.26 -3.57
CA LEU A 344 -32.69 16.67 -4.87
C LEU A 344 -33.66 17.85 -4.76
N ALA A 345 -34.35 18.02 -3.63
CA ALA A 345 -35.18 19.19 -3.37
C ALA A 345 -34.37 20.50 -3.23
N LEU A 346 -33.07 20.41 -2.91
CA LEU A 346 -32.16 21.56 -2.91
C LEU A 346 -31.70 21.97 -4.31
N LEU A 347 -31.96 21.16 -5.33
CA LEU A 347 -31.52 21.42 -6.70
C LEU A 347 -32.52 22.32 -7.42
N LYS A 348 -32.03 23.34 -8.13
CA LYS A 348 -32.88 24.16 -9.01
C LYS A 348 -33.50 23.30 -10.12
N PRO A 349 -34.61 23.73 -10.75
CA PRO A 349 -35.26 22.95 -11.82
C PRO A 349 -34.33 22.55 -12.97
N ALA A 350 -33.44 23.46 -13.41
CA ALA A 350 -32.41 23.20 -14.43
C ALA A 350 -31.05 22.78 -13.83
N GLY A 351 -31.00 22.52 -12.53
CA GLY A 351 -29.78 22.12 -11.83
C GLY A 351 -29.35 20.72 -12.25
N ARG A 352 -28.04 20.46 -12.13
CA ARG A 352 -27.37 19.24 -12.55
C ARG A 352 -27.05 18.38 -11.32
N ALA A 353 -27.06 17.05 -11.46
CA ALA A 353 -26.76 16.15 -10.36
C ALA A 353 -25.86 14.98 -10.76
N TRP A 354 -24.91 14.67 -9.87
CA TRP A 354 -23.97 13.57 -9.95
C TRP A 354 -24.17 12.66 -8.75
N TRP A 355 -24.31 11.36 -9.00
CA TRP A 355 -24.39 10.34 -7.97
C TRP A 355 -23.23 9.38 -8.14
N LEU A 356 -22.23 9.47 -7.28
CA LEU A 356 -21.01 8.67 -7.34
C LEU A 356 -21.08 7.62 -6.23
N GLU A 357 -20.96 6.35 -6.61
CA GLU A 357 -21.11 5.26 -5.64
C GLU A 357 -20.24 4.05 -5.95
N ASP A 358 -20.05 3.23 -4.92
CA ASP A 358 -19.41 1.93 -4.99
C ASP A 358 -20.13 0.92 -4.07
N PRO A 359 -21.01 0.05 -4.61
CA PRO A 359 -21.73 -0.93 -3.81
C PRO A 359 -20.84 -1.84 -2.96
N LEU A 360 -19.60 -2.12 -3.39
CA LEU A 360 -18.66 -2.94 -2.62
C LEU A 360 -18.14 -2.23 -1.36
N GLN A 361 -18.35 -0.91 -1.25
CA GLN A 361 -17.99 -0.14 -0.07
C GLN A 361 -19.19 0.19 0.83
N ASN A 362 -20.35 -0.45 0.64
CA ASN A 362 -21.52 -0.29 1.51
C ASN A 362 -21.35 -1.04 2.84
N LEU A 363 -20.59 -0.45 3.77
CA LEU A 363 -20.30 -1.02 5.09
C LEU A 363 -21.43 -0.83 6.10
N TYR A 364 -22.38 0.06 5.81
CA TYR A 364 -23.56 0.32 6.66
C TYR A 364 -24.76 -0.54 6.28
N ASP A 365 -24.59 -1.43 5.29
CA ASP A 365 -25.59 -2.34 4.76
C ASP A 365 -26.93 -1.68 4.43
N ARG A 366 -26.84 -0.50 3.80
CA ARG A 366 -28.02 0.26 3.39
C ARG A 366 -28.60 -0.32 2.09
N PRO A 367 -29.93 -0.29 1.90
CA PRO A 367 -30.51 -0.69 0.62
C PRO A 367 -30.02 0.23 -0.50
N PRO A 368 -29.77 -0.30 -1.72
CA PRO A 368 -29.44 0.54 -2.87
C PRO A 368 -30.51 1.60 -3.12
N VAL A 369 -30.09 2.82 -3.41
CA VAL A 369 -30.99 3.94 -3.70
C VAL A 369 -31.48 3.86 -5.14
N ALA A 370 -32.80 3.92 -5.38
CA ALA A 370 -33.34 3.97 -6.74
C ALA A 370 -33.06 5.35 -7.39
N LEU A 371 -32.69 5.36 -8.65
CA LEU A 371 -32.43 6.60 -9.40
C LEU A 371 -33.12 6.52 -10.77
N PRO A 372 -34.47 6.52 -10.80
CA PRO A 372 -35.22 6.35 -12.04
C PRO A 372 -34.93 7.47 -13.02
N GLY A 373 -34.65 7.12 -14.28
CA GLY A 373 -34.35 8.09 -15.34
C GLY A 373 -32.93 8.66 -15.31
N TRP A 374 -32.06 8.22 -14.39
CA TRP A 374 -30.65 8.63 -14.37
C TRP A 374 -29.83 7.83 -15.38
N VAL A 375 -28.90 8.51 -16.04
CA VAL A 375 -27.96 7.88 -16.97
C VAL A 375 -26.86 7.21 -16.18
N GLY A 376 -26.60 5.93 -16.46
CA GLY A 376 -25.59 5.13 -15.77
C GLY A 376 -24.25 5.11 -16.50
N LEU A 377 -23.16 5.28 -15.75
CA LEU A 377 -21.79 5.05 -16.17
C LEU A 377 -21.12 4.10 -15.17
N SER A 378 -20.48 3.05 -15.65
CA SER A 378 -19.75 2.10 -14.79
C SER A 378 -18.25 2.13 -15.04
N ALA A 379 -17.46 1.96 -13.98
CA ALA A 379 -16.01 1.78 -14.08
C ALA A 379 -15.53 0.71 -13.07
N ASP A 380 -14.94 -0.36 -13.60
CA ASP A 380 -14.53 -1.54 -12.85
C ASP A 380 -13.02 -1.63 -12.62
N THR A 381 -12.27 -0.62 -13.05
CA THR A 381 -10.81 -0.59 -12.96
C THR A 381 -10.33 0.18 -11.73
N ASN A 382 -9.53 -0.47 -10.89
CA ASN A 382 -8.87 0.11 -9.72
C ASN A 382 -7.42 0.45 -10.06
N TYR A 383 -7.08 1.74 -10.06
CA TYR A 383 -5.74 2.26 -10.38
C TYR A 383 -4.88 2.53 -9.13
N ARG A 384 -5.44 2.32 -7.95
CA ARG A 384 -4.84 2.70 -6.67
C ARG A 384 -4.15 1.51 -6.00
N THR A 385 -4.86 0.39 -5.89
CA THR A 385 -4.42 -0.78 -5.12
C THR A 385 -3.45 -1.62 -5.95
N PRO A 386 -2.34 -2.13 -5.38
CA PRO A 386 -1.45 -3.05 -6.07
C PRO A 386 -2.19 -4.21 -6.75
N ALA A 387 -1.73 -4.60 -7.94
CA ALA A 387 -2.40 -5.56 -8.79
C ALA A 387 -2.42 -6.98 -8.17
N ASP A 388 -1.38 -7.36 -7.45
CA ASP A 388 -1.31 -8.62 -6.70
C ASP A 388 -2.22 -8.64 -5.47
N VAL A 389 -2.40 -7.51 -4.79
CA VAL A 389 -3.43 -7.35 -3.75
C VAL A 389 -4.81 -7.55 -4.36
N LEU A 390 -5.12 -6.92 -5.50
CA LEU A 390 -6.41 -7.12 -6.18
C LEU A 390 -6.60 -8.56 -6.66
N ALA A 391 -5.54 -9.21 -7.16
CA ALA A 391 -5.58 -10.62 -7.54
C ALA A 391 -5.93 -11.51 -6.34
N LEU A 392 -5.34 -11.25 -5.17
CA LEU A 392 -5.68 -11.92 -3.93
C LEU A 392 -7.16 -11.73 -3.56
N LEU A 393 -7.66 -10.49 -3.61
CA LEU A 393 -9.06 -10.20 -3.29
C LEU A 393 -10.03 -10.88 -4.27
N ASN A 394 -9.76 -10.82 -5.57
CA ASN A 394 -10.58 -11.49 -6.59
C ASN A 394 -10.60 -13.02 -6.40
N ALA A 395 -9.50 -13.61 -5.94
CA ALA A 395 -9.41 -15.05 -5.71
C ALA A 395 -10.08 -15.50 -4.40
N ARG A 396 -10.11 -14.66 -3.37
CA ARG A 396 -10.51 -15.04 -2.00
C ARG A 396 -11.83 -14.50 -1.53
N LEU A 397 -12.27 -13.38 -2.08
CA LEU A 397 -13.53 -12.77 -1.72
C LEU A 397 -14.63 -13.21 -2.69
N PRO A 398 -15.86 -13.51 -2.22
CA PRO A 398 -17.00 -13.80 -3.08
C PRO A 398 -17.53 -12.50 -3.70
N LEU A 399 -16.72 -11.84 -4.53
CA LEU A 399 -17.10 -10.61 -5.20
C LEU A 399 -18.20 -10.89 -6.25
N PRO A 400 -19.20 -10.02 -6.40
CA PRO A 400 -20.22 -10.14 -7.45
C PRO A 400 -19.62 -10.18 -8.88
N ALA A 401 -18.52 -9.47 -9.08
CA ALA A 401 -17.73 -9.47 -10.31
C ALA A 401 -16.25 -9.19 -9.96
N PRO A 402 -15.30 -9.72 -10.75
CA PRO A 402 -13.89 -9.43 -10.55
C PRO A 402 -13.57 -7.96 -10.83
N VAL A 403 -12.74 -7.36 -9.99
CA VAL A 403 -12.26 -5.99 -10.15
C VAL A 403 -11.00 -5.98 -11.02
N ARG A 404 -10.94 -5.10 -12.02
CA ARG A 404 -9.79 -4.99 -12.92
C ARG A 404 -8.67 -4.19 -12.26
N ALA A 405 -7.46 -4.73 -12.29
CA ALA A 405 -6.27 -4.00 -11.85
C ALA A 405 -5.79 -3.04 -12.94
N GLY A 406 -5.61 -1.77 -12.59
CA GLY A 406 -4.97 -0.76 -13.42
C GLY A 406 -3.77 -0.08 -12.74
N SER A 407 -3.44 -0.49 -11.50
CA SER A 407 -2.29 0.04 -10.76
C SER A 407 -0.98 -0.34 -11.43
N PRO A 408 0.02 0.57 -11.47
CA PRO A 408 1.36 0.24 -11.96
C PRO A 408 2.16 -0.65 -10.98
N VAL A 409 1.68 -0.84 -9.74
CA VAL A 409 2.35 -1.67 -8.73
C VAL A 409 1.83 -3.10 -8.85
N THR A 410 2.70 -4.07 -9.15
CA THR A 410 2.31 -5.47 -9.41
C THR A 410 2.83 -6.48 -8.41
N ASP A 411 3.91 -6.17 -7.69
CA ASP A 411 4.65 -7.11 -6.84
C ASP A 411 4.83 -6.53 -5.42
N SER A 412 3.72 -6.15 -4.79
CA SER A 412 3.71 -5.65 -3.41
C SER A 412 3.87 -6.75 -2.35
N GLU A 413 3.66 -8.01 -2.75
CA GLU A 413 3.70 -9.21 -1.92
C GLU A 413 2.83 -9.07 -0.65
N PRO A 414 1.48 -9.12 -0.74
CA PRO A 414 0.63 -9.02 0.44
C PRO A 414 0.97 -10.11 1.47
N GLU A 415 1.25 -9.69 2.71
CA GLU A 415 1.67 -10.59 3.80
C GLU A 415 0.52 -10.82 4.80
N ILE A 416 0.50 -12.00 5.43
CA ILE A 416 -0.48 -12.34 6.47
C ILE A 416 0.25 -12.78 7.75
N PHE A 417 -0.01 -12.08 8.85
CA PHE A 417 0.40 -12.48 10.19
C PHE A 417 -0.78 -13.07 10.94
N ALA A 418 -0.71 -14.37 11.21
CA ALA A 418 -1.76 -15.09 11.92
C ALA A 418 -1.69 -14.90 13.46
N TRP A 419 -2.83 -14.92 14.14
CA TRP A 419 -2.93 -14.93 15.60
C TRP A 419 -3.98 -15.91 16.14
N ARG A 420 -3.78 -16.38 17.38
CA ARG A 420 -4.66 -17.36 18.06
C ARG A 420 -5.51 -16.74 19.17
N ASP A 421 -4.90 -15.85 19.93
CA ASP A 421 -5.47 -15.21 21.10
C ASP A 421 -5.14 -13.71 21.12
N GLU A 422 -5.55 -13.03 22.19
CA GLU A 422 -5.37 -11.59 22.33
C GLU A 422 -3.90 -11.17 22.43
N ALA A 423 -3.08 -11.92 23.16
CA ALA A 423 -1.64 -11.68 23.22
C ALA A 423 -0.99 -11.85 21.83
N GLY A 424 -1.37 -12.92 21.12
CA GLY A 424 -0.94 -13.20 19.76
C GLY A 424 -1.36 -12.11 18.77
N LEU A 425 -2.55 -11.53 18.91
CA LEU A 425 -2.99 -10.40 18.10
C LEU A 425 -2.08 -9.17 18.30
N MET A 426 -1.75 -8.85 19.55
CA MET A 426 -0.87 -7.73 19.87
C MET A 426 0.52 -7.94 19.27
N ASP A 427 1.09 -9.12 19.43
CA ASP A 427 2.43 -9.43 18.92
C ASP A 427 2.48 -9.55 17.40
N ALA A 428 1.48 -10.16 16.77
CA ALA A 428 1.34 -10.19 15.32
C ALA A 428 1.26 -8.77 14.73
N THR A 429 0.50 -7.87 15.38
CA THR A 429 0.41 -6.47 14.96
C THR A 429 1.73 -5.72 15.14
N LYS A 430 2.45 -5.93 16.25
CA LYS A 430 3.80 -5.36 16.44
C LYS A 430 4.77 -5.85 15.35
N ARG A 431 4.77 -7.16 15.05
CA ARG A 431 5.58 -7.73 13.97
C ARG A 431 5.24 -7.12 12.60
N ALA A 432 3.97 -6.90 12.31
CA ALA A 432 3.53 -6.22 11.10
C ALA A 432 4.06 -4.78 11.00
N ILE A 433 4.07 -4.03 12.12
CA ILE A 433 4.68 -2.69 12.17
C ILE A 433 6.19 -2.76 11.93
N THR A 434 6.90 -3.65 12.64
CA THR A 434 8.35 -3.85 12.45
C THR A 434 8.66 -4.24 11.01
N ARG A 435 7.83 -5.07 10.39
CA ARG A 435 7.97 -5.46 8.98
C ARG A 435 7.81 -4.26 8.04
N ALA A 436 6.78 -3.44 8.21
CA ALA A 436 6.58 -2.25 7.40
C ALA A 436 7.72 -1.23 7.56
N LEU A 437 8.20 -0.99 8.77
CA LEU A 437 9.37 -0.15 9.02
C LEU A 437 10.64 -0.74 8.39
N GLY A 438 10.82 -2.06 8.46
CA GLY A 438 11.92 -2.78 7.84
C GLY A 438 11.91 -2.73 6.31
N LEU A 439 10.73 -2.55 5.70
CA LEU A 439 10.54 -2.30 4.27
C LEU A 439 10.76 -0.82 3.87
N GLY A 440 11.12 0.05 4.81
CA GLY A 440 11.44 1.46 4.54
C GLY A 440 10.25 2.43 4.63
N PHE A 441 9.05 1.98 5.02
CA PHE A 441 7.93 2.90 5.24
C PHE A 441 8.17 3.74 6.50
N ARG A 442 8.01 5.05 6.39
CA ARG A 442 7.93 5.95 7.54
C ARG A 442 6.60 5.78 8.28
N ARG A 443 6.55 6.13 9.56
CA ARG A 443 5.35 5.94 10.40
C ARG A 443 4.13 6.73 9.92
N ASP A 444 4.33 7.90 9.33
CA ASP A 444 3.28 8.71 8.71
C ASP A 444 2.74 8.12 7.40
N ALA A 445 3.51 7.24 6.74
CA ALA A 445 3.08 6.47 5.57
C ALA A 445 2.40 5.13 5.93
N ILE A 446 2.39 4.75 7.22
CA ILE A 446 1.77 3.52 7.72
C ILE A 446 0.48 3.87 8.44
N VAL A 447 -0.59 3.14 8.10
CA VAL A 447 -1.86 3.21 8.83
C VAL A 447 -2.20 1.85 9.43
N LEU A 448 -2.39 1.83 10.74
CA LEU A 448 -2.96 0.69 11.44
C LEU A 448 -4.49 0.75 11.31
N LEU A 449 -5.03 -0.06 10.40
CA LEU A 449 -6.45 -0.09 10.11
C LEU A 449 -7.13 -1.20 10.89
N THR A 450 -8.17 -0.90 11.66
CA THR A 450 -8.89 -1.93 12.44
C THR A 450 -10.08 -2.48 11.67
N PHE A 451 -10.20 -3.81 11.62
CA PHE A 451 -11.36 -4.51 11.05
C PHE A 451 -12.66 -4.22 11.83
N ARG A 452 -12.52 -3.89 13.12
CA ARG A 452 -13.63 -3.52 13.99
C ARG A 452 -13.88 -2.00 13.94
N GLY A 453 -15.11 -1.60 14.24
CA GLY A 453 -15.42 -0.19 14.48
C GLY A 453 -14.66 0.34 15.70
N ARG A 454 -14.44 1.65 15.73
CA ARG A 454 -13.65 2.34 16.77
C ARG A 454 -14.02 1.92 18.21
N GLU A 455 -15.31 1.85 18.52
CA GLU A 455 -15.81 1.51 19.86
C GLU A 455 -15.59 0.04 20.26
N HIS A 456 -15.25 -0.82 19.31
CA HIS A 456 -15.08 -2.27 19.51
C HIS A 456 -13.65 -2.75 19.20
N SER A 457 -12.76 -1.84 18.83
CA SER A 457 -11.36 -2.13 18.56
C SER A 457 -10.59 -2.25 19.88
N ARG A 458 -9.72 -3.26 19.98
CA ARG A 458 -8.80 -3.45 21.12
C ARG A 458 -7.62 -2.48 21.10
N PHE A 459 -7.31 -1.92 19.92
CA PHE A 459 -6.16 -1.02 19.73
C PHE A 459 -6.51 0.46 19.87
N THR A 460 -7.74 0.85 19.53
CA THR A 460 -8.17 2.26 19.62
C THR A 460 -7.98 2.88 21.02
N PRO A 461 -8.25 2.16 22.14
CA PRO A 461 -8.03 2.71 23.48
C PRO A 461 -6.56 2.84 23.90
N LEU A 462 -5.62 2.31 23.11
CA LEU A 462 -4.21 2.28 23.48
C LEU A 462 -3.51 3.56 23.03
N ASP A 463 -2.68 4.13 23.92
CA ASP A 463 -1.78 5.23 23.56
C ASP A 463 -0.50 4.72 22.87
N HIS A 464 -0.10 3.49 23.17
CA HIS A 464 1.13 2.88 22.67
C HIS A 464 0.91 1.42 22.27
N LEU A 465 1.61 1.01 21.21
CA LEU A 465 1.76 -0.39 20.81
C LEU A 465 3.24 -0.72 20.68
N GLY A 466 3.79 -1.37 21.70
CA GLY A 466 5.24 -1.53 21.82
C GLY A 466 5.93 -0.15 21.94
N PRO A 467 6.99 0.14 21.17
CA PRO A 467 7.65 1.44 21.19
C PRO A 467 6.92 2.53 20.38
N HIS A 468 5.80 2.20 19.72
CA HIS A 468 5.11 3.11 18.81
C HIS A 468 3.95 3.82 19.49
N ARG A 469 3.99 5.16 19.50
CA ARG A 469 2.90 5.98 19.98
C ARG A 469 1.82 6.12 18.91
N LEU A 470 0.58 5.77 19.26
CA LEU A 470 -0.55 5.76 18.35
C LEU A 470 -1.20 7.14 18.26
N ARG A 471 -1.50 7.57 17.04
CA ARG A 471 -2.27 8.76 16.71
C ARG A 471 -3.70 8.33 16.37
N ALA A 472 -4.59 8.41 17.33
CA ALA A 472 -6.00 8.03 17.20
C ALA A 472 -6.90 9.26 17.17
N PHE A 473 -8.03 9.19 16.48
CA PHE A 473 -9.06 10.22 16.59
C PHE A 473 -9.66 10.24 18.01
N THR A 474 -9.70 11.41 18.65
CA THR A 474 -10.16 11.53 20.05
C THR A 474 -11.68 11.43 20.19
N GLY A 475 -12.44 11.57 19.10
CA GLY A 475 -13.89 11.68 19.13
C GLY A 475 -14.41 13.11 19.14
N ARG A 476 -13.50 14.09 19.18
CA ARG A 476 -13.81 15.51 19.24
C ARG A 476 -13.31 16.21 17.99
N TYR A 477 -13.96 17.33 17.69
CA TYR A 477 -13.51 18.29 16.70
C TYR A 477 -13.22 19.59 17.45
N ASP A 478 -12.20 20.32 16.99
CA ASP A 478 -11.84 21.60 17.59
C ASP A 478 -12.84 22.70 17.21
N LEU A 479 -12.58 23.94 17.65
CA LEU A 479 -13.43 25.10 17.36
C LEU A 479 -13.47 25.47 15.87
N LEU A 480 -12.49 25.02 15.08
CA LEU A 480 -12.43 25.21 13.63
C LEU A 480 -13.10 24.05 12.87
N GLY A 481 -13.55 23.01 13.60
CA GLY A 481 -14.20 21.83 13.04
C GLY A 481 -13.21 20.79 12.50
N GLU A 482 -11.92 20.92 12.81
CA GLU A 482 -10.88 19.94 12.46
C GLU A 482 -10.87 18.78 13.45
N PRO A 483 -10.62 17.54 13.00
CA PRO A 483 -10.60 16.38 13.87
C PRO A 483 -9.43 16.45 14.86
N GLU A 484 -9.71 16.32 16.15
CA GLU A 484 -8.66 16.22 17.16
C GLU A 484 -8.08 14.80 17.19
N HIS A 485 -6.76 14.70 17.17
CA HIS A 485 -6.03 13.43 17.29
C HIS A 485 -5.17 13.41 18.55
N SER A 486 -4.99 12.22 19.12
CA SER A 486 -3.98 12.00 20.16
C SER A 486 -2.58 12.29 19.61
N GLN A 487 -1.67 12.65 20.52
CA GLN A 487 -0.25 12.81 20.18
C GLN A 487 0.34 11.45 19.82
N GLY A 488 0.90 11.31 18.62
CA GLY A 488 1.49 10.07 18.10
C GLY A 488 1.91 10.19 16.65
N GLU A 489 2.71 9.23 16.18
CA GLU A 489 3.26 9.22 14.82
C GLU A 489 2.56 8.20 13.91
N LEU A 490 2.08 7.08 14.48
CA LEU A 490 1.44 6.00 13.74
C LEU A 490 -0.08 6.17 13.76
N LEU A 491 -0.70 6.45 12.62
CA LEU A 491 -2.15 6.63 12.53
C LEU A 491 -2.87 5.30 12.78
N ILE A 492 -3.87 5.34 13.66
CA ILE A 492 -4.83 4.25 13.85
C ILE A 492 -6.25 4.75 13.56
N ASP A 493 -6.99 4.00 12.75
CA ASP A 493 -8.41 4.26 12.51
C ASP A 493 -9.15 2.96 12.17
N SER A 494 -10.48 3.02 12.17
CA SER A 494 -11.34 1.90 11.78
C SER A 494 -11.62 1.88 10.29
N VAL A 495 -11.87 0.69 9.74
CA VAL A 495 -12.28 0.50 8.33
C VAL A 495 -13.48 1.39 7.92
N TYR A 496 -14.38 1.70 8.86
CA TYR A 496 -15.55 2.55 8.63
C TYR A 496 -15.20 4.03 8.45
N ARG A 497 -14.26 4.55 9.24
CA ARG A 497 -13.85 5.97 9.22
C ARG A 497 -12.77 6.26 8.19
N PHE A 498 -11.88 5.30 7.94
CA PHE A 498 -10.82 5.43 6.93
C PHE A 498 -11.34 5.20 5.50
N LYS A 499 -12.59 4.74 5.34
CA LYS A 499 -13.27 4.67 4.04
C LYS A 499 -13.23 6.03 3.33
N GLY A 500 -12.90 6.01 2.04
CA GLY A 500 -12.66 7.22 1.23
C GLY A 500 -11.20 7.67 1.21
N GLN A 501 -10.40 7.31 2.23
CA GLN A 501 -8.97 7.63 2.30
C GLN A 501 -8.11 6.50 1.71
N SER A 502 -6.79 6.67 1.73
CA SER A 502 -5.79 5.66 1.37
C SER A 502 -4.45 5.98 2.03
N ALA A 503 -3.56 4.98 2.11
CA ALA A 503 -2.19 5.17 2.58
C ALA A 503 -1.22 4.26 1.81
N PRO A 504 0.07 4.63 1.74
CA PRO A 504 1.12 3.79 1.19
C PRO A 504 1.15 2.38 1.77
N CYS A 505 1.17 2.26 3.10
CA CYS A 505 1.17 0.99 3.80
C CYS A 505 -0.05 0.87 4.71
N ILE A 506 -0.84 -0.18 4.51
CA ILE A 506 -1.96 -0.53 5.38
C ILE A 506 -1.63 -1.80 6.16
N LEU A 507 -1.66 -1.68 7.49
CA LEU A 507 -1.64 -2.82 8.40
C LEU A 507 -3.09 -3.09 8.82
N PHE A 508 -3.74 -4.03 8.17
CA PHE A 508 -5.15 -4.33 8.44
C PHE A 508 -5.28 -5.37 9.54
N THR A 509 -5.56 -4.92 10.77
CA THR A 509 -5.56 -5.74 11.98
C THR A 509 -6.95 -6.05 12.53
N GLU A 510 -6.99 -6.94 13.52
CA GLU A 510 -8.21 -7.47 14.15
C GLU A 510 -9.11 -8.24 13.19
N ILE A 511 -8.57 -8.72 12.07
CA ILE A 511 -9.35 -9.49 11.09
C ILE A 511 -9.72 -10.82 11.73
N ASP A 512 -11.01 -11.00 11.96
CA ASP A 512 -11.53 -12.22 12.55
C ASP A 512 -12.97 -12.43 12.10
N PHE A 513 -13.21 -13.56 11.44
CA PHE A 513 -14.52 -13.97 10.95
C PHE A 513 -14.57 -15.49 10.82
N GLU A 514 -15.79 -16.02 10.76
CA GLU A 514 -16.07 -17.42 10.45
C GLU A 514 -16.72 -17.53 9.07
N THR A 515 -16.47 -18.63 8.38
CA THR A 515 -17.21 -18.98 7.16
C THR A 515 -18.30 -19.98 7.50
N THR A 516 -19.57 -19.63 7.30
CA THR A 516 -20.69 -20.55 7.52
C THR A 516 -20.91 -21.40 6.27
N GLY A 517 -20.80 -22.73 6.39
CA GLY A 517 -20.93 -23.63 5.23
C GLY A 517 -19.89 -23.36 4.12
N GLY A 518 -18.70 -22.87 4.49
CA GLY A 518 -17.65 -22.47 3.53
C GLY A 518 -17.89 -21.14 2.83
N ARG A 519 -18.94 -20.38 3.19
CA ARG A 519 -19.26 -19.08 2.59
C ARG A 519 -18.97 -17.95 3.57
N MET A 520 -18.39 -16.88 3.04
CA MET A 520 -18.19 -15.61 3.73
C MET A 520 -19.45 -14.74 3.57
N ASP A 521 -19.88 -14.08 4.65
CA ASP A 521 -21.00 -13.14 4.58
C ASP A 521 -20.62 -11.87 3.83
N GLU A 522 -21.64 -11.19 3.28
CA GLU A 522 -21.42 -10.04 2.41
C GLU A 522 -20.79 -8.85 3.15
N LEU A 523 -21.14 -8.63 4.41
CA LEU A 523 -20.58 -7.53 5.19
C LEU A 523 -19.09 -7.76 5.47
N THR A 524 -18.70 -8.97 5.87
CA THR A 524 -17.29 -9.35 6.04
C THR A 524 -16.52 -9.19 4.73
N MET A 525 -17.09 -9.64 3.61
CA MET A 525 -16.51 -9.46 2.28
C MET A 525 -16.27 -7.98 1.98
N ARG A 526 -17.28 -7.11 2.17
CA ARG A 526 -17.16 -5.66 1.93
C ARG A 526 -16.11 -5.02 2.84
N LYS A 527 -16.03 -5.41 4.12
CA LYS A 527 -15.02 -4.90 5.07
C LYS A 527 -13.60 -5.28 4.64
N LEU A 528 -13.40 -6.52 4.21
CA LEU A 528 -12.12 -7.00 3.69
C LEU A 528 -11.74 -6.23 2.42
N PHE A 529 -12.66 -6.12 1.47
CA PHE A 529 -12.46 -5.39 0.22
C PHE A 529 -12.14 -3.91 0.48
N VAL A 530 -12.94 -3.22 1.30
CA VAL A 530 -12.71 -1.81 1.64
C VAL A 530 -11.35 -1.63 2.29
N GLY A 531 -11.05 -2.39 3.34
CA GLY A 531 -9.82 -2.22 4.10
C GLY A 531 -8.56 -2.54 3.29
N ALA A 532 -8.58 -3.62 2.51
CA ALA A 532 -7.46 -3.99 1.65
C ALA A 532 -7.21 -2.98 0.51
N THR A 533 -8.28 -2.44 -0.10
CA THR A 533 -8.17 -1.45 -1.19
C THR A 533 -7.73 -0.06 -0.72
N ARG A 534 -7.47 0.15 0.58
CA ARG A 534 -6.88 1.38 1.10
C ARG A 534 -5.39 1.48 0.85
N ALA A 535 -4.71 0.36 0.61
CA ALA A 535 -3.28 0.32 0.37
C ALA A 535 -2.96 0.77 -1.06
N THR A 536 -1.97 1.67 -1.20
CA THR A 536 -1.45 2.08 -2.51
C THR A 536 -0.15 1.36 -2.87
N MET A 537 0.62 0.89 -1.88
CA MET A 537 1.89 0.19 -2.10
C MET A 537 2.01 -1.12 -1.38
N LYS A 538 1.68 -1.21 -0.09
CA LYS A 538 1.87 -2.44 0.71
C LYS A 538 0.64 -2.73 1.58
N LEU A 539 0.18 -3.98 1.53
CA LEU A 539 -0.85 -4.50 2.42
C LEU A 539 -0.26 -5.59 3.31
N ILE A 540 -0.47 -5.46 4.62
CA ILE A 540 -0.18 -6.51 5.58
C ILE A 540 -1.47 -6.80 6.36
N LEU A 541 -1.92 -8.05 6.33
CA LEU A 541 -3.12 -8.51 7.03
C LEU A 541 -2.72 -9.15 8.36
N VAL A 542 -3.40 -8.79 9.45
CA VAL A 542 -3.24 -9.41 10.76
C VAL A 542 -4.57 -10.08 11.12
N ALA A 543 -4.62 -11.39 10.92
CA ALA A 543 -5.85 -12.18 10.91
C ALA A 543 -5.80 -13.35 11.89
N SER A 544 -6.95 -13.72 12.48
CA SER A 544 -7.02 -14.94 13.29
C SER A 544 -6.66 -16.15 12.43
N GLU A 545 -6.16 -17.24 13.01
CA GLU A 545 -5.77 -18.42 12.23
C GLU A 545 -6.88 -18.92 11.29
N ARG A 546 -8.13 -18.90 11.76
CA ARG A 546 -9.31 -19.25 10.95
C ARG A 546 -9.53 -18.31 9.77
N ALA A 547 -9.39 -17.00 9.97
CA ALA A 547 -9.55 -16.00 8.91
C ALA A 547 -8.37 -16.03 7.95
N ALA A 548 -7.15 -16.21 8.47
CA ALA A 548 -5.93 -16.34 7.69
C ALA A 548 -6.00 -17.54 6.74
N ALA A 549 -6.56 -18.68 7.17
CA ALA A 549 -6.76 -19.84 6.30
C ALA A 549 -7.69 -19.54 5.10
N ALA A 550 -8.73 -18.73 5.30
CA ALA A 550 -9.64 -18.31 4.23
C ALA A 550 -9.01 -17.27 3.28
N LEU A 551 -8.02 -16.51 3.76
CA LEU A 551 -7.35 -15.43 3.02
C LEU A 551 -5.98 -15.81 2.45
N ALA A 552 -5.39 -16.94 2.86
CA ALA A 552 -4.10 -17.42 2.36
C ALA A 552 -4.13 -17.54 0.83
N PRO A 553 -3.06 -17.36 0.06
CA PRO A 553 -3.09 -17.50 -1.40
C PRO A 553 -3.54 -18.90 -1.86
N VAL A 554 -4.21 -19.03 -3.02
CA VAL A 554 -4.59 -20.36 -3.57
C VAL A 554 -3.30 -21.05 -4.02
N ALA A 555 -3.03 -22.30 -3.63
CA ALA A 555 -2.00 -23.08 -4.31
C ALA A 555 -2.51 -23.34 -5.73
N GLU A 556 -1.82 -22.88 -6.77
CA GLU A 556 -2.19 -23.25 -8.14
C GLU A 556 -2.04 -24.77 -8.26
N ALA A 557 -3.13 -25.45 -8.58
CA ALA A 557 -3.05 -26.82 -9.08
C ALA A 557 -2.23 -26.75 -10.37
N GLY A 558 -1.05 -27.37 -10.34
CA GLY A 558 -0.07 -27.32 -11.42
C GLY A 558 -0.52 -27.97 -12.72
#